data_AF-A0A933LWM5-F1
#
_entry.id   AF-A0A933LWM5-F1
#
_cell.length_a   1.000
_cell.length_b   1.000
_cell.length_c   1.000
_cell.angle_alpha   90.00
_cell.angle_beta   90.00
_cell.angle_gamma   90.00
#
_symmetry.space_group_name_H-M   'P 1'
#
loop_
_entity.id
_entity.type
_entity.pdbx_description
1 polymer ?
#
loop_
_entity_poly.entity_id
_entity_poly.type
_entity_poly.pdbx_seq_one_letter_code
_entity_poly.pdbx_strand_id
1 'polypeptide(L)'
;MYERVNKVVLTTGQIAQYLGVNFRTVIRWIQRGELKAFQLPGRGDNRVELENFIAFLEANSLPIPEQFRKTPRPVLIVEEDASIAKLLERRLKKKGFEATIAPDGFRAGTLLGEVNPSVVVLDFGMRGIEGVEVLRYIRATERLKEVRVLAISALPREELEAARKAGADDTLAKPFDTDVLAEKVEALATAPRPKVRPAPRLDPATGQPRKRGRPRKVVSEAVRIASSVFGRR
;
A
#
# COMPACT_ATOMS: atom_id res chain seq x y z
N MET A 1 9.17 -4.89 29.43
CA MET A 1 8.50 -5.40 28.22
C MET A 1 8.88 -4.46 27.08
N TYR A 2 9.99 -4.71 26.39
CA TYR A 2 10.46 -3.81 25.33
C TYR A 2 9.76 -4.15 24.03
N GLU A 3 8.82 -3.31 23.65
CA GLU A 3 8.20 -3.30 22.34
C GLU A 3 9.32 -2.99 21.32
N ARG A 4 9.77 -4.01 20.57
CA ARG A 4 10.69 -3.82 19.45
C ARG A 4 9.93 -3.14 18.31
N VAL A 5 9.73 -1.84 18.43
CA VAL A 5 9.50 -1.00 17.25
C VAL A 5 10.80 -1.08 16.47
N ASN A 6 10.81 -1.84 15.36
CA ASN A 6 11.92 -1.87 14.42
C ASN A 6 12.09 -0.46 13.83
N LYS A 7 12.80 0.42 14.53
CA LYS A 7 13.12 1.75 14.03
C LYS A 7 14.09 1.61 12.87
N VAL A 8 13.66 2.06 11.69
CA VAL A 8 14.52 2.12 10.51
C VAL A 8 15.57 3.21 10.75
N VAL A 9 16.84 2.81 10.75
CA VAL A 9 17.98 3.70 10.97
C VAL A 9 18.81 3.79 9.70
N LEU A 10 19.27 4.99 9.39
CA LEU A 10 20.09 5.31 8.24
C LEU A 10 21.51 5.65 8.68
N THR A 11 22.48 5.26 7.86
CA THR A 11 23.87 5.69 7.97
C THR A 11 24.08 7.05 7.31
N THR A 12 25.14 7.74 7.68
CA THR A 12 25.55 8.99 7.02
C THR A 12 25.80 8.80 5.52
N GLY A 13 26.35 7.64 5.12
CA GLY A 13 26.56 7.28 3.72
C GLY A 13 25.25 7.11 2.95
N GLN A 14 24.24 6.45 3.52
CA GLN A 14 22.92 6.31 2.89
C GLN A 14 22.24 7.66 2.70
N ILE A 15 22.26 8.52 3.72
CA ILE A 15 21.70 9.88 3.62
C ILE A 15 22.41 10.69 2.53
N ALA A 16 23.73 10.60 2.47
CA ALA A 16 24.54 11.25 1.46
C ALA A 16 24.15 10.82 0.04
N GLN A 17 23.95 9.51 -0.15
CA GLN A 17 23.48 8.95 -1.43
C GLN A 17 22.08 9.45 -1.79
N TYR A 18 21.15 9.49 -0.84
CA TYR A 18 19.77 9.92 -1.11
C TYR A 18 19.63 11.39 -1.47
N LEU A 19 20.49 12.25 -0.91
CA LEU A 19 20.47 13.69 -1.18
C LEU A 19 21.47 14.12 -2.25
N GLY A 20 22.29 13.19 -2.78
CA GLY A 20 23.35 13.51 -3.73
C GLY A 20 24.44 14.42 -3.15
N VAL A 21 24.67 14.37 -1.84
CA VAL A 21 25.67 15.20 -1.14
C VAL A 21 26.87 14.38 -0.70
N ASN A 22 27.98 15.04 -0.36
CA ASN A 22 29.11 14.37 0.27
C ASN A 22 28.75 13.94 1.71
N PHE A 23 29.13 12.73 2.13
CA PHE A 23 28.85 12.24 3.49
C PHE A 23 29.46 13.12 4.60
N ARG A 24 30.53 13.87 4.31
CA ARG A 24 31.08 14.88 5.24
C ARG A 24 30.11 16.02 5.51
N THR A 25 29.27 16.39 4.55
CA THR A 25 28.20 17.37 4.73
C THR A 25 27.18 16.86 5.74
N VAL A 26 26.80 15.58 5.64
CA VAL A 26 25.89 14.94 6.59
C VAL A 26 26.49 14.91 8.00
N ILE A 27 27.78 14.59 8.13
CA ILE A 27 28.48 14.64 9.42
C ILE A 27 28.47 16.06 10.01
N ARG A 28 28.65 17.09 9.19
CA ARG A 28 28.58 18.49 9.64
C ARG A 28 27.21 18.87 10.17
N TRP A 29 26.12 18.46 9.50
CA TRP A 29 24.76 18.70 10.00
C TRP A 29 24.54 18.06 11.38
N ILE A 30 25.07 16.85 11.59
CA ILE A 30 24.98 16.16 12.88
C ILE A 30 25.78 16.90 13.96
N GLN A 31 27.02 17.28 13.66
CA GLN A 31 27.89 18.01 14.60
C GLN A 31 27.34 19.38 14.99
N ARG A 32 26.61 20.05 14.09
CA ARG A 32 25.93 21.32 14.34
C ARG A 32 24.59 21.17 15.06
N GLY A 33 24.13 19.94 15.27
CA GLY A 33 22.82 19.67 15.86
C GLY A 33 21.64 19.91 14.92
N GLU A 34 21.88 20.19 13.64
CA GLU A 34 20.85 20.38 12.62
C GLU A 34 20.14 19.05 12.30
N LEU A 35 20.88 17.94 12.30
CA LEU A 35 20.35 16.59 12.10
C LEU A 35 20.55 15.73 13.35
N LYS A 36 19.45 15.33 13.99
CA LYS A 36 19.49 14.46 15.18
C LYS A 36 19.98 13.06 14.81
N ALA A 37 21.06 12.63 15.46
CA ALA A 37 21.67 11.32 15.31
C ALA A 37 22.09 10.76 16.67
N PHE A 38 22.31 9.45 16.74
CA PHE A 38 22.97 8.79 17.86
C PHE A 38 24.19 8.01 17.35
N GLN A 39 25.11 7.70 18.26
CA GLN A 39 26.32 6.94 17.94
C GLN A 39 26.21 5.53 18.50
N LEU A 40 26.64 4.54 17.72
CA LEU A 40 26.76 3.17 18.22
C LEU A 40 27.98 3.04 19.13
N PRO A 41 27.90 2.24 20.21
CA PRO A 41 29.04 1.98 21.06
C PRO A 41 30.17 1.32 20.25
N GLY A 42 31.40 1.78 20.45
CA GLY A 42 32.58 1.33 19.69
C GLY A 42 33.11 2.43 18.78
N ARG A 43 33.09 2.20 17.45
CA ARG A 43 33.73 3.08 16.44
C ARG A 43 33.13 4.50 16.33
N GLY A 44 32.00 4.76 16.99
CA GLY A 44 31.34 6.07 16.97
C GLY A 44 30.57 6.37 15.68
N ASP A 45 30.20 5.35 14.91
CA ASP A 45 29.47 5.55 13.66
C ASP A 45 28.09 6.15 13.91
N ASN A 46 27.81 7.28 13.25
CA ASN A 46 26.53 7.97 13.36
C ASN A 46 25.39 7.13 12.75
N ARG A 47 24.24 7.13 13.44
CA ARG A 47 22.96 6.57 12.99
C ARG A 47 21.87 7.61 13.16
N VAL A 48 21.06 7.75 12.13
CA VAL A 48 19.95 8.72 12.08
C VAL A 48 18.67 7.92 11.95
N GLU A 49 17.71 8.14 12.85
CA GLU A 49 16.37 7.54 12.71
C GLU A 49 15.67 8.14 11.48
N LEU A 50 14.90 7.32 10.75
CA LEU A 50 14.19 7.78 9.56
C LEU A 50 13.28 8.99 9.85
N GLU A 51 12.63 9.01 11.02
CA GLU A 51 11.79 10.14 11.46
C GLU A 51 12.59 11.44 11.57
N ASN A 52 13.78 11.38 12.20
CA ASN A 52 14.67 12.54 12.31
C ASN A 52 15.19 13.00 10.94
N PHE A 53 15.43 12.06 10.03
CA PHE A 53 15.83 12.39 8.67
C PHE A 53 14.72 13.11 7.89
N ILE A 54 13.48 12.60 7.93
CA ILE A 54 12.34 13.22 7.27
C ILE A 54 12.09 14.62 7.85
N ALA A 55 12.07 14.76 9.18
CA ALA A 55 11.88 16.06 9.84
C ALA A 55 12.96 17.09 9.45
N PHE A 56 14.21 16.65 9.27
CA PHE A 56 15.28 17.51 8.78
C PHE A 56 15.02 17.98 7.34
N LEU A 57 14.53 17.11 6.45
CA LEU A 57 14.22 17.51 5.08
C LEU A 57 13.07 18.52 5.04
N GLU A 58 12.02 18.29 5.82
CA GLU A 58 10.87 19.19 5.92
C GLU A 58 11.28 20.56 6.48
N ALA A 59 12.04 20.59 7.57
CA ALA A 59 12.50 21.83 8.21
C ALA A 59 13.38 22.69 7.28
N ASN A 60 14.13 22.06 6.37
CA ASN A 60 15.02 22.73 5.43
C ASN A 60 14.42 22.87 4.03
N SER A 61 13.13 22.57 3.85
CA SER A 61 12.44 22.60 2.53
C SER A 61 13.16 21.79 1.44
N LEU A 62 13.80 20.69 1.82
CA LEU A 62 14.51 19.78 0.91
C LEU A 62 13.54 18.75 0.30
N PRO A 63 13.73 18.32 -0.95
CA PRO A 63 12.89 17.32 -1.57
C PRO A 63 13.05 15.96 -0.86
N ILE A 64 11.95 15.43 -0.34
CA ILE A 64 11.92 14.08 0.24
C ILE A 64 12.09 13.05 -0.89
N PRO A 65 13.06 12.12 -0.80
CA PRO A 65 13.24 11.04 -1.79
C PRO A 65 11.95 10.22 -1.94
N GLU A 66 11.60 9.77 -3.15
CA GLU A 66 10.31 9.11 -3.44
C GLU A 66 10.01 7.91 -2.52
N GLN A 67 11.03 7.09 -2.25
CA GLN A 67 10.93 5.95 -1.34
C GLN A 67 10.60 6.30 0.12
N PHE A 68 10.75 7.57 0.51
CA PHE A 68 10.41 8.10 1.83
C PHE A 68 9.22 9.06 1.79
N ARG A 69 8.76 9.46 0.59
CA ARG A 69 7.50 10.19 0.47
C ARG A 69 6.40 9.25 0.93
N LYS A 70 5.76 9.61 2.05
CA LYS A 70 4.38 9.16 2.28
C LYS A 70 3.56 9.83 1.18
N THR A 71 3.39 9.15 0.06
CA THR A 71 2.39 9.57 -0.92
C THR A 71 1.08 9.66 -0.18
N PRO A 72 0.36 10.80 -0.21
CA PRO A 72 -0.99 10.84 0.32
C PRO A 72 -1.73 9.66 -0.28
N ARG A 73 -2.24 8.81 0.59
CA ARG A 73 -2.96 7.61 0.18
C ARG A 73 -4.43 7.97 0.25
N PRO A 74 -5.04 8.38 -0.88
CA PRO A 74 -6.45 8.70 -0.88
C PRO A 74 -7.22 7.44 -0.49
N VAL A 75 -8.16 7.63 0.43
CA VAL A 75 -9.10 6.59 0.88
C VAL A 75 -10.50 7.12 0.66
N LEU A 76 -11.34 6.31 0.02
CA LEU A 76 -12.76 6.62 -0.13
C LEU A 76 -13.56 5.84 0.91
N ILE A 77 -14.35 6.52 1.73
CA ILE A 77 -15.25 5.92 2.70
C ILE A 77 -16.66 6.01 2.13
N VAL A 78 -17.34 4.88 1.98
CA VAL A 78 -18.73 4.79 1.54
C VAL A 78 -19.57 4.32 2.72
N GLU A 79 -20.28 5.26 3.35
CA GLU A 79 -21.01 5.05 4.60
C GLU A 79 -22.16 6.07 4.70
N GLU A 80 -23.39 5.58 4.93
CA GLU A 80 -24.59 6.42 5.00
C GLU A 80 -24.72 7.15 6.34
N ASP A 81 -24.20 6.57 7.42
CA ASP A 81 -24.17 7.23 8.73
C ASP A 81 -23.05 8.27 8.79
N ALA A 82 -23.43 9.54 8.67
CA ALA A 82 -22.49 10.66 8.71
C ALA A 82 -21.64 10.74 10.00
N SER A 83 -22.14 10.20 11.12
CA SER A 83 -21.39 10.17 12.39
C SER A 83 -20.28 9.12 12.33
N ILE A 84 -20.59 7.92 11.82
CA ILE A 84 -19.61 6.86 11.59
C ILE A 84 -18.59 7.32 10.54
N ALA A 85 -19.05 7.85 9.41
CA ALA A 85 -18.18 8.31 8.33
C ALA A 85 -17.16 9.37 8.79
N LYS A 86 -17.61 10.38 9.56
CA LYS A 86 -16.71 11.41 10.14
C LYS A 86 -15.75 10.83 11.17
N LEU A 87 -16.18 9.86 11.97
CA LEU A 87 -15.31 9.19 12.92
C LEU A 87 -14.18 8.45 12.19
N LEU A 88 -14.51 7.69 11.15
CA LEU A 88 -13.55 6.98 10.29
C LEU A 88 -12.58 7.94 9.60
N GLU A 89 -13.10 9.02 9.01
CA GLU A 89 -12.30 10.05 8.34
C GLU A 89 -11.26 10.64 9.30
N ARG A 90 -11.66 11.03 10.51
CA ARG A 90 -10.74 11.57 11.53
C ARG A 90 -9.66 10.57 11.92
N ARG A 91 -10.02 9.29 12.07
CA ARG A 91 -9.09 8.22 12.45
C ARG A 91 -8.07 7.96 11.34
N LEU A 92 -8.52 7.87 10.09
CA LEU A 92 -7.66 7.68 8.93
C LEU A 92 -6.74 8.90 8.69
N LYS A 93 -7.25 10.13 8.87
CA LYS A 93 -6.44 11.36 8.81
C LYS A 93 -5.30 11.35 9.84
N LYS A 94 -5.56 10.91 11.09
CA LYS A 94 -4.51 10.76 12.11
C LYS A 94 -3.42 9.76 11.73
N LYS A 95 -3.75 8.76 10.90
CA LYS A 95 -2.80 7.77 10.36
C LYS A 95 -2.10 8.24 9.08
N GLY A 96 -2.38 9.46 8.60
CA GLY A 96 -1.75 10.06 7.42
C GLY A 96 -2.42 9.72 6.09
N PHE A 97 -3.69 9.28 6.11
CA PHE A 97 -4.49 9.07 4.90
C PHE A 97 -5.30 10.32 4.54
N GLU A 98 -5.53 10.50 3.24
CA GLU A 98 -6.48 11.51 2.73
C GLU A 98 -7.85 10.85 2.55
N ALA A 99 -8.66 10.87 3.60
CA ALA A 99 -9.99 10.27 3.57
C ALA A 99 -11.04 11.22 2.96
N THR A 100 -11.81 10.73 1.99
CA THR A 100 -12.98 11.40 1.39
C THR A 100 -14.23 10.55 1.65
N ILE A 101 -15.35 11.19 1.98
CA ILE A 101 -16.62 10.50 2.30
C ILE A 101 -17.57 10.54 1.10
N ALA A 102 -18.16 9.40 0.78
CA ALA A 102 -19.33 9.22 -0.06
C ALA A 102 -20.50 8.74 0.81
N PRO A 103 -21.62 9.48 0.87
CA PRO A 103 -22.78 9.08 1.68
C PRO A 103 -23.59 7.93 1.05
N ASP A 104 -23.36 7.62 -0.23
CA ASP A 104 -24.11 6.62 -0.98
C ASP A 104 -23.28 6.06 -2.16
N GLY A 105 -23.77 5.00 -2.78
CA GLY A 105 -23.13 4.34 -3.91
C GLY A 105 -23.03 5.19 -5.18
N PHE A 106 -23.97 6.12 -5.40
CA PHE A 106 -23.95 7.01 -6.56
C PHE A 106 -22.79 8.01 -6.45
N ARG A 107 -22.67 8.68 -5.30
CA ARG A 107 -21.56 9.59 -5.03
C ARG A 107 -20.23 8.85 -4.98
N ALA A 108 -20.21 7.61 -4.50
CA ALA A 108 -19.03 6.76 -4.56
C ALA A 108 -18.56 6.53 -5.99
N GLY A 109 -19.47 6.24 -6.93
CA GLY A 109 -19.18 6.09 -8.36
C GLY A 109 -18.45 7.29 -8.96
N THR A 110 -18.93 8.51 -8.68
CA THR A 110 -18.27 9.75 -9.13
C THR A 110 -16.90 9.93 -8.49
N LEU A 111 -16.82 9.78 -7.16
CA LEU A 111 -15.59 10.02 -6.40
C LEU A 111 -14.48 9.01 -6.69
N LEU A 112 -14.82 7.78 -7.10
CA LEU A 112 -13.84 6.78 -7.54
C LEU A 112 -12.98 7.29 -8.72
N GLY A 113 -13.56 8.08 -9.63
CA GLY A 113 -12.85 8.68 -10.75
C GLY A 113 -12.08 9.96 -10.39
N GLU A 114 -12.64 10.79 -9.52
CA GLU A 114 -12.07 12.08 -9.11
C GLU A 114 -10.90 11.93 -8.14
N VAL A 115 -11.05 11.07 -7.12
CA VAL A 115 -10.11 10.94 -6.00
C VAL A 115 -9.05 9.87 -6.26
N ASN A 116 -9.32 8.93 -7.17
CA ASN A 116 -8.44 7.80 -7.51
C ASN A 116 -7.90 7.07 -6.25
N PRO A 117 -8.80 6.57 -5.38
CA PRO A 117 -8.43 6.06 -4.06
C PRO A 117 -7.56 4.80 -4.15
N SER A 118 -6.62 4.67 -3.23
CA SER A 118 -5.82 3.45 -3.05
C SER A 118 -6.60 2.35 -2.31
N VAL A 119 -7.49 2.76 -1.40
CA VAL A 119 -8.37 1.88 -0.63
C VAL A 119 -9.77 2.49 -0.60
N VAL A 120 -10.78 1.64 -0.76
CA VAL A 120 -12.19 1.96 -0.54
C VAL A 120 -12.64 1.20 0.71
N VAL A 121 -13.18 1.94 1.67
CA VAL A 121 -13.88 1.38 2.83
C VAL A 121 -15.37 1.42 2.48
N LEU A 122 -16.00 0.26 2.35
CA LEU A 122 -17.34 0.14 1.80
C LEU A 122 -18.28 -0.50 2.82
N ASP A 123 -19.30 0.23 3.26
CA ASP A 123 -20.37 -0.34 4.06
C ASP A 123 -21.36 -1.14 3.18
N PHE A 124 -21.62 -2.38 3.57
CA PHE A 124 -22.58 -3.29 2.96
C PHE A 124 -23.96 -3.20 3.62
N GLY A 125 -24.06 -2.57 4.79
CA GLY A 125 -25.32 -2.39 5.51
C GLY A 125 -26.25 -1.30 4.98
N MET A 126 -25.85 -0.56 3.92
CA MET A 126 -26.63 0.55 3.35
C MET A 126 -27.98 0.07 2.78
N ARG A 127 -29.06 0.81 3.01
CA ARG A 127 -30.40 0.46 2.49
C ARG A 127 -30.57 0.94 1.05
N GLY A 128 -30.89 0.04 0.11
CA GLY A 128 -31.36 0.41 -1.23
C GLY A 128 -30.65 -0.32 -2.38
N ILE A 129 -29.41 0.05 -2.66
CA ILE A 129 -28.57 -0.53 -3.72
C ILE A 129 -27.14 -0.72 -3.20
N GLU A 130 -26.56 -1.85 -3.59
CA GLU A 130 -25.82 -2.78 -2.75
C GLU A 130 -24.33 -2.44 -2.68
N GLY A 131 -23.69 -2.50 -1.50
CA GLY A 131 -22.21 -2.51 -1.41
C GLY A 131 -21.57 -3.55 -2.36
N VAL A 132 -22.32 -4.61 -2.69
CA VAL A 132 -21.97 -5.59 -3.73
C VAL A 132 -21.85 -4.95 -5.13
N GLU A 133 -22.75 -4.06 -5.53
CA GLU A 133 -22.74 -3.42 -6.85
C GLU A 133 -21.59 -2.43 -7.01
N VAL A 134 -21.32 -1.61 -6.00
CA VAL A 134 -20.15 -0.72 -5.99
C VAL A 134 -18.87 -1.54 -6.12
N LEU A 135 -18.77 -2.65 -5.38
CA LEU A 135 -17.65 -3.57 -5.47
C LEU A 135 -17.56 -4.21 -6.88
N ARG A 136 -18.67 -4.66 -7.46
CA ARG A 136 -18.70 -5.20 -8.84
C ARG A 136 -18.24 -4.16 -9.85
N TYR A 137 -18.69 -2.91 -9.73
CA TYR A 137 -18.27 -1.81 -10.59
C TYR A 137 -16.76 -1.55 -10.49
N ILE A 138 -16.21 -1.50 -9.28
CA ILE A 138 -14.76 -1.37 -9.05
C ILE A 138 -14.01 -2.52 -9.73
N ARG A 139 -14.50 -3.76 -9.63
CA ARG A 139 -13.84 -4.94 -10.23
C ARG A 139 -14.00 -5.03 -11.73
N ALA A 140 -15.10 -4.53 -12.30
CA ALA A 140 -15.34 -4.50 -13.74
C ALA A 140 -14.54 -3.37 -14.45
N THR A 141 -14.16 -2.32 -13.73
CA THR A 141 -13.50 -1.14 -14.31
C THR A 141 -11.98 -1.31 -14.32
N GLU A 142 -11.37 -1.33 -15.51
CA GLU A 142 -9.91 -1.55 -15.69
C GLU A 142 -9.05 -0.60 -14.85
N ARG A 143 -9.39 0.69 -14.84
CA ARG A 143 -8.67 1.71 -14.07
C ARG A 143 -8.76 1.51 -12.54
N LEU A 144 -9.79 0.84 -12.06
CA LEU A 144 -10.04 0.62 -10.64
C LEU A 144 -9.58 -0.76 -10.14
N LYS A 145 -8.98 -1.59 -11.01
CA LYS A 145 -8.52 -2.94 -10.64
C LYS A 145 -7.47 -2.96 -9.53
N GLU A 146 -6.69 -1.88 -9.41
CA GLU A 146 -5.67 -1.75 -8.37
C GLU A 146 -6.23 -1.25 -7.03
N VAL A 147 -7.49 -0.77 -7.01
CA VAL A 147 -8.13 -0.24 -5.81
C VAL A 147 -8.47 -1.37 -4.86
N ARG A 148 -7.97 -1.28 -3.62
CA ARG A 148 -8.29 -2.25 -2.57
C ARG A 148 -9.65 -1.95 -1.98
N VAL A 149 -10.42 -2.98 -1.63
CA VAL A 149 -11.73 -2.80 -0.99
C VAL A 149 -11.77 -3.51 0.37
N LEU A 150 -11.97 -2.73 1.43
CA LEU A 150 -12.33 -3.21 2.76
C LEU A 150 -13.85 -3.13 2.91
N ALA A 151 -14.51 -4.29 2.93
CA ALA A 151 -15.95 -4.37 3.14
C ALA A 151 -16.28 -4.37 4.63
N ILE A 152 -17.28 -3.58 5.01
CA ILE A 152 -17.79 -3.48 6.38
C ILE A 152 -19.25 -3.91 6.37
N SER A 153 -19.70 -4.72 7.33
CA SER A 153 -21.09 -5.19 7.39
C SER A 153 -21.59 -5.35 8.82
N ALA A 154 -22.88 -5.08 9.04
CA ALA A 154 -23.59 -5.38 10.29
C ALA A 154 -24.10 -6.83 10.40
N LEU A 155 -24.20 -7.57 9.29
CA LEU A 155 -24.61 -8.98 9.25
C LEU A 155 -23.39 -9.85 8.88
N PRO A 156 -22.59 -10.28 9.88
CA PRO A 156 -21.18 -10.64 9.67
C PRO A 156 -20.94 -11.93 8.88
N ARG A 157 -21.94 -12.78 8.63
CA ARG A 157 -21.69 -14.08 8.01
C ARG A 157 -22.03 -14.10 6.52
N GLU A 158 -23.27 -13.81 6.17
CA GLU A 158 -23.73 -13.91 4.77
C GLU A 158 -23.22 -12.76 3.91
N GLU A 159 -23.27 -11.52 4.41
CA GLU A 159 -22.83 -10.35 3.66
C GLU A 159 -21.31 -10.29 3.50
N LEU A 160 -20.54 -10.67 4.53
CA LEU A 160 -19.07 -10.73 4.40
C LEU A 160 -18.62 -11.84 3.46
N GLU A 161 -19.33 -12.98 3.43
CA GLU A 161 -19.08 -14.01 2.42
C GLU A 161 -19.43 -13.53 1.01
N ALA A 162 -20.54 -12.82 0.84
CA ALA A 162 -20.92 -12.22 -0.44
C ALA A 162 -19.88 -11.18 -0.90
N ALA A 163 -19.40 -10.32 0.01
CA ALA A 163 -18.34 -9.35 -0.26
C ALA A 163 -17.04 -10.03 -0.70
N ARG A 164 -16.61 -11.10 -0.01
CA ARG A 164 -15.43 -11.88 -0.39
C ARG A 164 -15.60 -12.52 -1.77
N LYS A 165 -16.76 -13.11 -2.07
CA LYS A 165 -17.07 -13.71 -3.37
C LYS A 165 -17.11 -12.67 -4.50
N ALA A 166 -17.59 -11.45 -4.20
CA ALA A 166 -17.60 -10.33 -5.12
C ALA A 166 -16.20 -9.68 -5.30
N GLY A 167 -15.21 -10.10 -4.51
CA GLY A 167 -13.81 -9.73 -4.68
C GLY A 167 -13.31 -8.65 -3.72
N ALA A 168 -13.91 -8.48 -2.54
CA ALA A 168 -13.34 -7.64 -1.47
C ALA A 168 -11.97 -8.19 -1.04
N ASP A 169 -11.02 -7.30 -0.77
CA ASP A 169 -9.66 -7.68 -0.34
C ASP A 169 -9.63 -8.09 1.13
N ASP A 170 -10.46 -7.47 1.96
CA ASP A 170 -10.65 -7.80 3.36
C ASP A 170 -12.07 -7.41 3.81
N THR A 171 -12.47 -7.91 4.97
CA THR A 171 -13.80 -7.77 5.55
C THR A 171 -13.74 -7.46 7.03
N LEU A 172 -14.63 -6.61 7.54
CA LEU A 172 -14.74 -6.27 8.95
C LEU A 172 -16.21 -6.23 9.39
N ALA A 173 -16.52 -6.88 10.50
CA ALA A 173 -17.88 -6.90 11.06
C ALA A 173 -18.13 -5.68 11.97
N LYS A 174 -19.33 -5.08 11.88
CA LYS A 174 -19.86 -4.11 12.86
C LYS A 174 -20.45 -4.87 14.06
N PRO A 175 -20.27 -4.38 15.31
CA PRO A 175 -19.46 -3.23 15.69
C PRO A 175 -17.96 -3.56 15.60
N PHE A 176 -17.16 -2.60 15.15
CA PHE A 176 -15.70 -2.72 15.04
C PHE A 176 -15.00 -1.61 15.83
N ASP A 177 -13.75 -1.86 16.19
CA ASP A 177 -12.85 -0.83 16.67
C ASP A 177 -12.30 -0.02 15.47
N THR A 178 -12.38 1.30 15.56
CA THR A 178 -11.87 2.20 14.53
C THR A 178 -10.36 2.11 14.35
N ASP A 179 -9.61 1.75 15.39
CA ASP A 179 -8.16 1.57 15.32
C ASP A 179 -7.84 0.28 14.54
N VAL A 180 -8.60 -0.80 14.75
CA VAL A 180 -8.50 -2.05 13.95
C VAL A 180 -8.82 -1.80 12.48
N LEU A 181 -9.84 -0.99 12.17
CA LEU A 181 -10.15 -0.61 10.80
C LEU A 181 -8.99 0.16 10.17
N ALA A 182 -8.42 1.13 10.88
CA ALA A 182 -7.32 1.93 10.37
C ALA A 182 -6.06 1.07 10.11
N GLU A 183 -5.78 0.09 10.96
CA GLU A 183 -4.71 -0.89 10.73
C GLU A 183 -4.95 -1.76 9.50
N LYS A 184 -6.19 -2.22 9.28
CA LYS A 184 -6.55 -2.97 8.05
C LYS A 184 -6.39 -2.12 6.80
N VAL A 185 -6.83 -0.86 6.83
CA VAL A 185 -6.63 0.08 5.72
C VAL A 185 -5.13 0.30 5.46
N GLU A 186 -4.32 0.44 6.51
CA GLU A 186 -2.88 0.57 6.41
C GLU A 186 -2.22 -0.68 5.81
N ALA A 187 -2.61 -1.86 6.26
CA ALA A 187 -2.14 -3.12 5.69
C ALA A 187 -2.51 -3.25 4.21
N LEU A 188 -3.75 -2.92 3.81
CA LEU A 188 -4.17 -2.96 2.40
C LEU A 188 -3.43 -1.94 1.54
N ALA A 189 -3.17 -0.75 2.08
CA ALA A 189 -2.47 0.32 1.38
C ALA A 189 -0.96 0.08 1.24
N THR A 190 -0.36 -0.74 2.11
CA THR A 190 1.08 -1.04 2.14
C THR A 190 1.43 -2.42 1.58
N ALA A 191 0.47 -3.34 1.52
CA ALA A 191 0.71 -4.70 1.06
C ALA A 191 1.30 -4.72 -0.37
N PRO A 192 2.39 -5.47 -0.61
CA PRO A 192 2.95 -5.61 -1.94
C PRO A 192 1.88 -6.14 -2.89
N ARG A 193 1.73 -5.46 -4.02
CA ARG A 193 0.69 -5.74 -5.02
C ARG A 193 0.73 -7.24 -5.35
N PRO A 194 -0.34 -8.02 -5.12
CA PRO A 194 -0.38 -9.37 -5.68
C PRO A 194 -0.27 -9.22 -7.18
N LYS A 195 0.71 -9.88 -7.81
CA LYS A 195 0.76 -10.00 -9.27
C LYS A 195 -0.58 -10.59 -9.68
N VAL A 196 -1.48 -9.75 -10.22
CA VAL A 196 -2.77 -10.19 -10.72
C VAL A 196 -2.46 -11.28 -11.73
N ARG A 197 -2.74 -12.54 -11.39
CA ARG A 197 -2.80 -13.59 -12.41
C ARG A 197 -3.99 -13.18 -13.26
N PRO A 198 -3.79 -12.80 -14.54
CA PRO A 198 -4.93 -12.49 -15.37
C PRO A 198 -5.88 -13.69 -15.33
N ALA A 199 -7.19 -13.39 -15.22
CA ALA A 199 -8.21 -14.43 -15.30
C ALA A 199 -7.93 -15.32 -16.51
N PRO A 200 -8.12 -16.65 -16.40
CA PRO A 200 -7.91 -17.54 -17.54
C PRO A 200 -8.75 -17.04 -18.71
N ARG A 201 -8.10 -16.71 -19.84
CA ARG A 201 -8.84 -16.32 -21.06
C ARG A 201 -9.74 -17.49 -21.45
N LEU A 202 -11.05 -17.26 -21.38
CA LEU A 202 -12.05 -18.20 -21.87
C LEU A 202 -11.99 -18.23 -23.39
N ASP A 203 -12.24 -19.40 -23.97
CA ASP A 203 -12.31 -19.52 -25.42
C ASP A 203 -13.66 -18.98 -25.92
N PRO A 204 -13.70 -17.96 -26.80
CA PRO A 204 -14.96 -17.32 -27.21
C PRO A 204 -15.95 -18.26 -27.93
N ALA A 205 -15.50 -19.43 -28.39
CA ALA A 205 -16.37 -20.42 -29.04
C ALA A 205 -16.99 -21.44 -28.07
N THR A 206 -16.41 -21.68 -26.89
CA THR A 206 -16.83 -22.78 -26.00
C THR A 206 -17.09 -22.38 -24.56
N GLY A 207 -16.75 -21.15 -24.15
CA GLY A 207 -16.92 -20.67 -22.77
C GLY A 207 -16.05 -21.38 -21.73
N GLN A 208 -15.19 -22.32 -22.14
CA GLN A 208 -14.31 -23.06 -21.25
C GLN A 208 -12.94 -22.37 -21.14
N PRO A 209 -12.23 -22.51 -19.99
CA PRO A 209 -10.87 -22.02 -19.85
C PRO A 209 -9.94 -22.70 -20.85
N ARG A 210 -9.23 -21.91 -21.65
CA ARG A 210 -8.25 -22.44 -22.62
C ARG A 210 -7.23 -23.31 -21.91
N LYS A 211 -7.22 -24.62 -22.23
CA LYS A 211 -6.23 -25.56 -21.68
C LYS A 211 -4.83 -25.07 -22.07
N ARG A 212 -3.96 -24.86 -21.07
CA ARG A 212 -2.55 -24.49 -21.29
C ARG A 212 -1.91 -25.52 -22.23
N GLY A 213 -1.57 -25.11 -23.45
CA GLY A 213 -0.73 -25.91 -24.32
C GLY A 213 0.59 -26.19 -23.61
N ARG A 214 1.04 -27.46 -23.60
CA ARG A 214 2.37 -27.82 -23.11
C ARG A 214 3.41 -26.93 -23.81
N PRO A 215 4.40 -26.37 -23.09
CA PRO A 215 5.47 -25.63 -23.74
C PRO A 215 6.21 -26.57 -24.70
N ARG A 216 6.27 -26.19 -25.98
CA ARG A 216 7.17 -26.82 -26.96
C ARG A 216 8.58 -26.68 -26.41
N LYS A 217 9.30 -27.79 -26.21
CA LYS A 217 10.74 -27.79 -26.01
C LYS A 217 11.36 -27.19 -27.28
N VAL A 218 11.85 -25.96 -27.20
CA VAL A 218 12.76 -25.42 -28.21
C VAL A 218 14.16 -25.49 -27.62
N VAL A 219 14.97 -26.29 -28.29
CA VAL A 219 16.38 -26.56 -28.04
C VAL A 219 17.20 -25.36 -28.50
N SER A 220 18.21 -24.96 -27.71
CA SER A 220 19.41 -24.18 -28.10
C SER A 220 20.17 -23.92 -26.79
N GLU A 221 21.26 -24.61 -26.44
CA GLU A 221 22.57 -24.71 -27.11
C GLU A 221 23.21 -23.34 -27.34
N ALA A 222 23.59 -22.66 -26.25
CA ALA A 222 24.49 -21.51 -26.26
C ALA A 222 25.07 -21.15 -24.86
N VAL A 223 25.43 -22.12 -24.00
CA VAL A 223 26.28 -21.85 -22.82
C VAL A 223 27.14 -23.08 -22.52
N ARG A 224 28.17 -23.36 -23.32
CA ARG A 224 29.20 -24.35 -22.97
C ARG A 224 30.61 -24.08 -23.49
N ILE A 225 30.90 -22.87 -23.96
CA ILE A 225 32.27 -22.47 -24.33
C ILE A 225 32.66 -21.24 -23.50
N ALA A 226 32.99 -21.46 -22.22
CA ALA A 226 33.72 -20.49 -21.39
C ALA A 226 34.21 -21.11 -20.07
N SER A 227 34.82 -22.31 -20.09
CA SER A 227 35.47 -22.89 -18.90
C SER A 227 36.69 -23.76 -19.23
N SER A 228 37.53 -23.35 -20.18
CA SER A 228 38.77 -24.09 -20.49
C SER A 228 40.01 -23.22 -20.75
N VAL A 229 40.11 -22.01 -20.17
CA VAL A 229 41.31 -21.15 -20.36
C VAL A 229 42.00 -20.72 -19.06
N PHE A 230 41.56 -21.14 -17.87
CA PHE A 230 42.34 -20.88 -16.64
C PHE A 230 42.53 -22.13 -15.79
N GLY A 231 43.42 -23.00 -16.28
CA GLY A 231 44.10 -24.04 -15.51
C GLY A 231 45.57 -23.64 -15.31
N ARG A 232 45.89 -23.28 -14.05
CA ARG A 232 47.18 -23.39 -13.34
C ARG A 232 48.46 -23.55 -14.17
N ARG A 233 49.38 -22.58 -14.00
CA ARG A 233 50.78 -22.90 -13.67
C ARG A 233 50.93 -22.87 -12.16
#